data_AF-A0A2Z6DY34-F1
#
_entry.id   AF-A0A2Z6DY34-F1
#
_cell.length_a   1.000
_cell.length_b   1.000
_cell.length_c   1.000
_cell.angle_alpha   90.00
_cell.angle_beta   90.00
_cell.angle_gamma   90.00
#
_symmetry.space_group_name_H-M   'P 1'
#
loop_
_entity.id
_entity.type
_entity.pdbx_description
1 polymer ?
#
loop_
_entity_poly.entity_id
_entity_poly.type
_entity_poly.pdbx_seq_one_letter_code
_entity_poly.pdbx_strand_id
1 'polypeptide(L)' 'MLYRYTGPLTAMTMPDGREMILADGQTVDAPEDNPVIQTLAALGRLTPEPQPKAKTKDMQPKE' A
#
# COMPACT_ATOMS: atom_id res chain seq x y z
N MET A 1 2.05 -10.42 0.89
CA MET A 1 0.60 -10.25 1.15
C MET A 1 0.18 -9.01 0.39
N LEU A 2 -0.99 -9.03 -0.26
CA LEU A 2 -1.49 -7.82 -0.90
C LEU A 2 -2.23 -7.00 0.13
N TYR A 3 -1.83 -5.74 0.31
CA TYR A 3 -2.52 -4.79 1.16
C TYR A 3 -3.10 -3.68 0.31
N ARG A 4 -4.35 -3.33 0.57
CA ARG A 4 -4.99 -2.16 -0.01
C ARG A 4 -4.81 -0.98 0.91
N TYR A 5 -4.14 0.06 0.44
CA TYR A 5 -4.03 1.32 1.15
C TYR A 5 -5.27 2.18 0.93
N THR A 6 -5.79 2.72 2.02
CA THR A 6 -6.92 3.65 2.00
C THR A 6 -6.55 4.88 2.80
N GLY A 7 -6.61 6.06 2.18
CA GLY A 7 -6.21 7.31 2.83
C GLY A 7 -5.53 8.31 1.90
N PRO A 8 -5.07 9.45 2.45
CA PRO A 8 -4.44 10.50 1.68
C PRO A 8 -3.12 10.00 1.05
N LEU A 9 -2.77 10.58 -0.10
CA LEU A 9 -1.51 10.30 -0.82
C LEU A 9 -0.34 10.42 0.16
N THR A 10 0.33 9.31 0.41
CA THR A 10 1.41 9.20 1.39
C THR A 10 2.64 8.63 0.70
N ALA A 11 3.69 9.44 0.59
CA ALA A 11 5.00 8.95 0.22
C ALA A 11 5.70 8.43 1.48
N MET A 12 6.24 7.22 1.43
CA MET A 12 7.01 6.62 2.52
C MET A 12 8.26 5.94 1.99
N THR A 13 9.35 6.07 2.71
CA THR A 13 10.59 5.35 2.40
C THR A 13 10.52 3.97 3.05
N MET A 14 10.52 2.92 2.24
CA MET A 14 10.64 1.54 2.69
C MET A 14 11.99 1.31 3.41
N PRO A 15 12.07 0.32 4.30
CA PRO A 15 13.33 0.00 5.00
C PRO A 15 14.48 -0.40 4.06
N ASP A 16 14.17 -0.80 2.83
CA ASP A 16 15.14 -1.06 1.75
C ASP A 16 15.73 0.23 1.12
N GLY A 17 15.30 1.41 1.58
CA GLY A 17 15.67 2.72 1.02
C GLY A 17 14.85 3.13 -0.20
N ARG A 18 13.84 2.33 -0.59
CA ARG A 18 12.96 2.63 -1.74
C ARG A 18 11.84 3.56 -1.34
N GLU A 19 11.64 4.65 -2.07
CA GLU A 19 10.45 5.48 -1.92
C GLU A 19 9.24 4.77 -2.54
N MET A 20 8.18 4.62 -1.75
CA MET A 20 6.89 4.05 -2.15
C MET A 20 5.82 5.11 -1.94
N ILE A 21 5.07 5.41 -3.00
CA ILE A 21 3.96 6.35 -2.95
C ILE A 21 2.67 5.53 -2.86
N LEU A 22 2.01 5.62 -1.70
CA LEU A 22 0.71 5.03 -1.43
C LEU A 22 -0.38 6.04 -1.81
N ALA A 23 -1.17 5.70 -2.82
CA ALA A 23 -2.38 6.45 -3.20
C ALA A 23 -3.65 5.76 -2.69
N ASP A 24 -4.72 6.52 -2.49
CA ASP A 24 -6.01 5.96 -2.08
C ASP A 24 -6.46 4.85 -3.03
N GLY A 25 -6.79 3.68 -2.49
CA GLY A 25 -7.18 2.50 -3.25
C GLY A 25 -6.02 1.75 -3.92
N GLN A 26 -4.78 2.15 -3.70
CA GLN A 26 -3.62 1.47 -4.25
C GLN A 26 -3.35 0.18 -3.47
N THR A 27 -3.17 -0.92 -4.22
CA THR A 27 -2.72 -2.20 -3.65
C THR A 27 -1.20 -2.32 -3.72
N VAL A 28 -0.59 -2.58 -2.58
CA VAL A 28 0.84 -2.84 -2.43
C VAL A 28 1.06 -4.30 -2.05
N ASP A 29 2.00 -4.95 -2.74
CA ASP A 29 2.50 -6.24 -2.27
C ASP A 29 3.61 -5.98 -1.26
N ALA A 30 3.37 -6.43 -0.03
CA ALA A 30 4.35 -6.29 1.03
C ALA A 30 4.30 -7.52 1.96
N PRO A 31 5.43 -7.91 2.55
CA PRO A 31 5.43 -8.96 3.57
C PRO A 31 4.79 -8.43 4.85
N GLU A 32 3.91 -9.22 5.47
CA GLU A 32 3.28 -8.89 6.76
C GLU A 32 4.30 -8.71 7.88
N ASP A 33 5.45 -9.37 7.75
CA ASP A 33 6.59 -9.28 8.66
C ASP A 33 7.32 -7.92 8.60
N ASN A 34 6.96 -7.05 7.65
CA ASN A 34 7.59 -5.74 7.54
C ASN A 34 7.05 -4.78 8.62
N PRO A 35 7.92 -4.17 9.45
CA PRO A 35 7.49 -3.26 10.52
C PRO A 35 6.67 -2.06 10.01
N VAL A 36 6.91 -1.60 8.77
CA VAL A 36 6.13 -0.53 8.14
C VAL A 36 4.70 -0.98 7.86
N ILE A 37 4.53 -2.21 7.39
CA ILE A 37 3.22 -2.78 7.09
C ILE A 37 2.45 -3.04 8.37
N GLN A 38 3.10 -3.57 9.41
CA GLN A 38 2.49 -3.67 10.74
C GLN A 38 2.06 -2.32 11.28
N THR A 39 2.89 -1.28 11.14
CA THR A 39 2.55 0.07 11.58
C THR A 39 1.34 0.60 10.83
N LEU A 40 1.32 0.50 9.50
CA LEU A 40 0.21 0.98 8.69
C LEU A 40 -1.08 0.16 8.87
N ALA A 41 -0.97 -1.15 9.05
CA ALA A 41 -2.10 -2.01 9.39
C ALA A 41 -2.65 -1.68 10.78
N ALA A 42 -1.79 -1.45 11.77
CA ALA A 42 -2.19 -1.02 13.12
C ALA A 42 -2.84 0.37 13.12
N LEU A 43 -2.43 1.25 12.20
CA LEU A 43 -3.08 2.55 11.96
C LEU A 43 -4.42 2.42 11.22
N GLY A 44 -4.82 1.21 10.81
CA GLY A 44 -6.04 0.98 10.02
C GLY A 44 -5.97 1.55 8.60
N ARG A 45 -4.76 1.84 8.10
CA ARG A 45 -4.52 2.41 6.77
C ARG A 45 -4.34 1.34 5.68
N LEU A 46 -3.97 0.11 6.08
CA LEU A 46 -3.80 -1.03 5.19
C LEU A 46 -4.82 -2.12 5.53
N THR A 47 -5.49 -2.61 4.50
CA THR A 47 -6.42 -3.74 4.60
C THR A 47 -5.82 -4.95 3.89
N PRO A 48 -5.61 -6.10 4.58
CA PRO A 48 -5.11 -7.31 3.94
C PRO A 48 -6.18 -7.88 2.98
N GLU A 49 -5.84 -7.99 1.69
CA GLU A 49 -6.69 -8.64 0.69
C GLU A 49 -6.16 -10.04 0.35
N PRO A 50 -6.97 -11.10 0.52
CA PRO A 50 -6.56 -12.48 0.23
C PRO A 50 -6.56 -12.77 -1.30
N GLN A 51 -5.54 -12.28 -2.02
CA GLN A 51 -5.02 -12.68 -3.37
C GLN A 51 -6.04 -12.72 -4.55
N PRO A 52 -5.66 -12.80 -5.86
CA PRO A 52 -4.35 -12.86 -6.52
C PRO A 52 -4.09 -11.72 -7.55
N LYS A 53 -2.81 -11.45 -7.83
CA LYS A 53 -2.29 -10.66 -8.96
C LYS A 53 -2.78 -9.21 -9.07
N ALA A 54 -1.88 -8.32 -8.66
CA ALA A 54 -1.76 -6.94 -9.10
C ALA A 54 -2.53 -6.64 -10.40
N LYS A 55 -3.72 -6.06 -10.27
CA LYS A 55 -4.25 -5.20 -11.32
C LYS A 55 -3.92 -3.79 -10.91
N THR A 56 -2.74 -3.36 -11.35
CA THR A 56 -2.44 -1.95 -11.62
C THR A 56 -3.70 -1.29 -12.17
N LYS A 57 -4.35 -0.48 -11.34
CA LYS A 57 -5.30 0.52 -11.79
C LYS A 57 -4.89 1.86 -11.20
N ASP A 58 -3.66 2.23 -11.53
CA ASP A 58 -3.29 3.62 -11.74
C ASP A 58 -4.13 4.12 -12.94
N MET A 59 -5.38 4.47 -12.66
CA MET A 59 -6.19 5.36 -13.48
C MET A 59 -6.75 6.38 -12.51
N GLN A 60 -5.91 7.32 -12.11
CA GLN A 60 -6.36 8.59 -11.57
C GLN A 60 -6.87 9.42 -12.76
N PRO A 61 -8.18 9.68 -12.89
CA PRO A 61 -8.68 10.59 -13.91
C PRO A 61 -8.38 12.02 -13.47
N LYS A 62 -7.65 12.76 -14.29
CA LYS A 62 -7.51 14.22 -14.20
C LYS A 62 -7.03 14.68 -15.58
N GLU A 63 -7.76 15.37 -16.45
CA GLU A 63 -9.06 16.05 -16.51
C GLU A 63 -9.50 16.02 -17.98
#